data_AF-A0A2A2SC85-F1
#
_entry.id   AF-A0A2A2SC85-F1
#
_cell.length_a   1.000
_cell.length_b   1.000
_cell.length_c   1.000
_cell.angle_alpha   90.00
_cell.angle_beta   90.00
_cell.angle_gamma   90.00
#
_symmetry.space_group_name_H-M   'P 1'
#
loop_
_entity.id
_entity.type
_entity.pdbx_description
1 polymer ?
#
loop_
_entity_poly.entity_id
_entity_poly.type
_entity_poly.pdbx_seq_one_letter_code
_entity_poly.pdbx_strand_id
1 'polypeptide(L)'
;MFAAPDPKPPSARRWMPKRVLVAKSALEWEHGRAVAERAAALGVDVVELPSDRLNLNFPDDPRRAYAEAKATMALVVASPSKRKLQPIAPSADWRVDLAEGCPAHCSYCYLAGSLKGPPITRVYANLPEVFKELPRHLGMGTITSRSRHRQHEGTTYEASCYTDPIALEHLTGSLSALIAYVGAWDADAQLRFTTKFSGIDPLLTIEHNGRTRMRASLNPKPYARFEGGTSPVAQRIGALRRMADAGYPVGLTIAPIIAAPGWEMAYGGLIDDVAAALEGAEPDLTVELITHRFTEGSKAVLESWYPGSGLDMGPDGRTVKRTKFGAVKHVYDKDVMKTLRAFFEERIAERLPYARILYWT
;
A
#
# COMPACT_ATOMS: atom_id res chain seq x y z
N MET A 1 -27.30 5.66 32.41
CA MET A 1 -26.63 6.80 31.77
C MET A 1 -25.99 6.25 30.50
N PHE A 2 -26.64 6.37 29.35
CA PHE A 2 -26.09 5.87 28.08
C PHE A 2 -24.99 6.86 27.66
N ALA A 3 -23.75 6.41 27.66
CA ALA A 3 -22.63 7.18 27.13
C ALA A 3 -22.96 7.55 25.68
N ALA A 4 -22.88 8.85 25.37
CA ALA A 4 -23.01 9.31 24.00
C ALA A 4 -21.93 8.63 23.14
N PRO A 5 -22.25 8.20 21.91
CA PRO A 5 -21.24 7.67 21.01
C PRO A 5 -20.17 8.73 20.77
N ASP A 6 -18.91 8.34 20.90
CA ASP A 6 -17.77 9.20 20.59
C ASP A 6 -17.96 9.86 19.21
N PRO A 7 -17.62 11.15 19.07
CA PRO A 7 -17.73 11.83 17.79
C PRO A 7 -16.89 11.07 16.75
N LYS A 8 -17.56 10.58 15.69
CA LYS A 8 -16.89 9.95 14.56
C LYS A 8 -15.74 10.88 14.11
N PRO A 9 -14.48 10.42 14.10
CA PRO A 9 -13.39 11.25 13.63
C PRO A 9 -13.71 11.71 12.19
N PRO A 10 -13.37 12.96 11.83
CA PRO A 10 -13.64 13.47 10.49
C PRO A 10 -13.02 12.51 9.47
N SER A 11 -13.86 11.96 8.58
CA SER A 11 -13.41 11.00 7.58
C SER A 11 -12.28 11.62 6.78
N ALA A 12 -11.13 10.94 6.65
CA ALA A 12 -10.09 11.39 5.75
C ALA A 12 -10.69 11.73 4.38
N ARG A 13 -10.33 12.88 3.83
CA ARG A 13 -10.78 13.29 2.50
C ARG A 13 -10.42 12.18 1.50
N ARG A 14 -11.43 11.51 0.95
CA ARG A 14 -11.26 10.48 -0.08
C ARG A 14 -10.61 11.12 -1.30
N TRP A 15 -9.67 10.42 -1.92
CA TRP A 15 -9.11 10.88 -3.18
C TRP A 15 -10.16 10.78 -4.28
N MET A 16 -10.44 11.88 -4.96
CA MET A 16 -11.32 11.89 -6.13
C MET A 16 -10.51 12.29 -7.36
N PRO A 17 -10.43 11.44 -8.41
CA PRO A 17 -9.87 11.88 -9.68
C PRO A 17 -10.74 12.99 -10.28
N LYS A 18 -10.12 13.88 -11.05
CA LYS A 18 -10.85 14.88 -11.85
C LYS A 18 -11.58 14.22 -13.03
N ARG A 19 -11.00 13.14 -13.57
CA ARG A 19 -11.57 12.37 -14.67
C ARG A 19 -11.24 10.88 -14.58
N VAL A 20 -12.12 10.05 -15.12
CA VAL A 20 -11.91 8.62 -15.37
C VAL A 20 -11.92 8.38 -16.87
N LEU A 21 -10.81 7.91 -17.43
CA LEU A 21 -10.75 7.44 -18.80
C LEU A 21 -11.17 5.97 -18.84
N VAL A 22 -12.22 5.62 -19.57
CA VAL A 22 -12.73 4.26 -19.66
C VAL A 22 -12.33 3.65 -21.00
N ALA A 23 -11.43 2.65 -20.96
CA ALA A 23 -11.09 1.87 -22.14
C ALA A 23 -12.32 1.12 -22.68
N LYS A 24 -12.44 1.01 -24.00
CA LYS A 24 -13.61 0.39 -24.64
C LYS A 24 -13.90 -1.00 -24.11
N SER A 25 -12.89 -1.87 -24.03
CA SER A 25 -13.05 -3.25 -23.55
C SER A 25 -13.38 -3.35 -22.06
N ALA A 26 -13.14 -2.29 -21.27
CA ALA A 26 -13.43 -2.31 -19.85
C ALA A 26 -14.94 -2.40 -19.57
N LEU A 27 -15.78 -1.82 -20.43
CA LEU A 27 -17.23 -1.85 -20.30
C LEU A 27 -17.85 -3.20 -20.65
N GLU A 28 -17.08 -4.13 -21.23
CA GLU A 28 -17.52 -5.52 -21.43
C GLU A 28 -17.62 -6.27 -20.10
N TRP A 29 -16.90 -5.82 -19.06
CA TRP A 29 -16.87 -6.43 -17.74
C TRP A 29 -17.89 -5.78 -16.80
N GLU A 30 -18.63 -6.61 -16.06
CA GLU A 30 -19.60 -6.15 -15.05
C GLU A 30 -18.95 -5.22 -14.02
N HIS A 31 -17.79 -5.62 -13.49
CA HIS A 31 -17.02 -4.79 -12.57
C HIS A 31 -16.60 -3.45 -13.20
N GLY A 32 -16.20 -3.47 -14.48
CA GLY A 32 -15.87 -2.25 -15.21
C GLY A 32 -17.04 -1.27 -15.31
N ARG A 33 -18.22 -1.76 -15.71
CA ARG A 33 -19.45 -0.94 -15.73
C ARG A 33 -19.78 -0.37 -14.35
N ALA A 34 -19.71 -1.20 -13.31
CA ALA A 34 -19.97 -0.77 -11.94
C ALA A 34 -18.99 0.31 -11.45
N VAL A 35 -17.71 0.24 -11.82
CA VAL A 35 -16.72 1.29 -11.50
C VAL A 35 -17.03 2.60 -12.22
N ALA A 36 -17.38 2.54 -13.51
CA ALA A 36 -17.76 3.73 -14.27
C ALA A 36 -19.03 4.40 -13.70
N GLU A 37 -20.06 3.61 -13.40
CA GLU A 37 -21.30 4.07 -12.77
C GLU A 37 -21.05 4.69 -11.39
N ARG A 38 -20.25 4.04 -10.53
CA ARG A 38 -19.87 4.61 -9.22
C ARG A 38 -19.13 5.93 -9.36
N ALA A 39 -18.18 6.02 -10.30
CA ALA A 39 -17.42 7.24 -10.53
C ALA A 39 -18.34 8.39 -11.00
N ALA A 40 -19.25 8.12 -11.93
CA ALA A 40 -20.23 9.09 -12.40
C ALA A 40 -21.19 9.55 -11.28
N ALA A 41 -21.68 8.61 -10.46
CA ALA A 41 -22.54 8.91 -9.33
C ALA A 41 -21.86 9.78 -8.25
N LEU A 42 -20.52 9.69 -8.15
CA LEU A 42 -19.70 10.54 -7.28
C LEU A 42 -19.30 11.87 -7.95
N GLY A 43 -19.85 12.18 -9.14
CA GLY A 43 -19.62 13.43 -9.85
C GLY A 43 -18.28 13.54 -10.56
N VAL A 44 -17.59 12.42 -10.81
CA VAL A 44 -16.35 12.42 -11.60
C VAL A 44 -16.68 12.49 -13.09
N ASP A 45 -15.90 13.24 -13.85
CA ASP A 45 -15.97 13.27 -15.32
C ASP A 45 -15.55 11.90 -15.90
N VAL A 46 -16.51 11.12 -16.40
CA VAL A 46 -16.28 9.80 -16.99
C VAL A 46 -16.23 9.93 -18.50
N VAL A 47 -15.07 9.62 -19.08
CA VAL A 47 -14.79 9.75 -20.51
C VAL A 47 -14.58 8.36 -21.12
N GLU A 48 -15.57 7.90 -21.87
CA GLU A 48 -15.46 6.67 -22.65
C GLU A 48 -14.55 6.87 -23.88
N LEU A 49 -13.59 5.98 -24.04
CA LEU A 49 -12.65 6.01 -25.15
C LEU A 49 -13.13 5.14 -26.31
N PRO A 50 -12.86 5.53 -27.58
CA PRO A 50 -13.23 4.73 -28.75
C PRO A 50 -12.42 3.43 -28.90
N SER A 51 -11.35 3.26 -28.12
CA SER A 51 -10.46 2.09 -28.11
C SER A 51 -9.78 1.94 -26.74
N ASP A 52 -8.98 0.89 -26.57
CA ASP A 52 -8.21 0.66 -25.34
C ASP A 52 -6.94 1.50 -25.22
N ARG A 53 -6.62 2.30 -26.25
CA ARG A 53 -5.43 3.16 -26.24
C ARG A 53 -5.67 4.39 -25.37
N LEU A 54 -4.86 4.52 -24.31
CA LEU A 54 -4.83 5.72 -23.46
C LEU A 54 -4.02 6.83 -24.12
N ASN A 55 -4.70 7.79 -24.75
CA ASN A 55 -4.05 9.00 -25.29
C ASN A 55 -3.93 10.06 -24.19
N LEU A 56 -2.80 10.01 -23.47
CA LEU A 56 -2.51 10.88 -22.34
C LEU A 56 -1.75 12.13 -22.83
N ASN A 57 -2.49 13.14 -23.29
CA ASN A 57 -1.94 14.43 -23.73
C ASN A 57 -1.62 15.32 -22.52
N PHE A 58 -0.56 15.01 -21.80
CA PHE A 58 -0.10 15.84 -20.67
C PHE A 58 0.85 16.95 -21.14
N PRO A 59 0.95 18.08 -20.40
CA PRO A 59 1.91 19.14 -20.67
C PRO A 59 3.37 18.67 -20.63
N ASP A 60 4.27 19.42 -21.28
CA ASP A 60 5.72 19.14 -21.23
C ASP A 60 6.35 19.44 -19.86
N ASP A 61 5.78 20.39 -19.10
CA ASP A 61 6.22 20.70 -17.73
C ASP A 61 6.00 19.47 -16.82
N PRO A 62 7.07 18.88 -16.24
CA PRO A 62 6.97 17.66 -15.45
C PRO A 62 6.07 17.78 -14.22
N ARG A 63 6.02 18.94 -13.56
CA ARG A 63 5.20 19.16 -12.35
C ARG A 63 3.74 19.25 -12.72
N ARG A 64 3.40 19.96 -13.81
CA ARG A 64 2.02 20.03 -14.32
C ARG A 64 1.55 18.67 -14.84
N ALA A 65 2.37 17.99 -15.63
CA ALA A 65 2.11 16.65 -16.11
C ALA A 65 1.86 15.68 -14.96
N TYR A 66 2.68 15.75 -13.91
CA TYR A 66 2.54 14.95 -12.70
C TYR A 66 1.22 15.23 -11.97
N ALA A 67 0.88 16.50 -11.74
CA ALA A 67 -0.35 16.88 -11.05
C ALA A 67 -1.60 16.44 -11.83
N GLU A 68 -1.62 16.61 -13.15
CA GLU A 68 -2.72 16.13 -14.01
C GLU A 68 -2.80 14.60 -14.04
N ALA A 69 -1.66 13.91 -14.08
CA ALA A 69 -1.62 12.46 -14.04
C ALA A 69 -2.18 11.90 -12.71
N LYS A 70 -1.79 12.48 -11.58
CA LYS A 70 -2.30 12.10 -10.23
C LYS A 70 -3.77 12.41 -10.00
N ALA A 71 -4.34 13.27 -10.84
CA ALA A 71 -5.78 13.56 -10.88
C ALA A 71 -6.53 12.76 -11.95
N THR A 72 -5.87 11.85 -12.67
CA THR A 72 -6.48 11.02 -13.72
C THR A 72 -6.50 9.55 -13.30
N MET A 73 -7.68 8.94 -13.36
CA MET A 73 -7.84 7.49 -13.29
C MET A 73 -8.10 6.93 -14.70
N ALA A 74 -7.62 5.73 -14.98
CA ALA A 74 -8.00 4.97 -16.16
C ALA A 74 -8.56 3.62 -15.74
N LEU A 75 -9.74 3.27 -16.25
CA LEU A 75 -10.35 1.97 -16.10
C LEU A 75 -10.01 1.13 -17.34
N VAL A 76 -9.26 0.04 -17.14
CA VAL A 76 -8.66 -0.76 -18.22
C VAL A 76 -8.82 -2.26 -17.97
N VAL A 77 -8.60 -3.09 -18.99
CA VAL A 77 -8.49 -4.54 -18.83
C VAL A 77 -7.03 -4.93 -18.57
N ALA A 78 -6.78 -5.71 -17.52
CA ALA A 78 -5.46 -6.25 -17.22
C ALA A 78 -5.05 -7.27 -18.31
N SER A 79 -3.93 -6.99 -18.98
CA SER A 79 -3.39 -7.91 -19.99
C SER A 79 -2.93 -9.23 -19.36
N PRO A 80 -2.75 -10.32 -20.15
CA PRO A 80 -2.23 -11.58 -19.63
C PRO A 80 -0.90 -11.45 -18.87
N SER A 81 0.00 -10.57 -19.33
CA SER A 81 1.28 -10.33 -18.65
C SER A 81 1.12 -9.61 -17.31
N LYS A 82 0.10 -8.75 -17.16
CA LYS A 82 -0.23 -8.06 -15.90
C LYS A 82 -0.94 -8.97 -14.91
N ARG A 83 -1.67 -9.98 -15.39
CA ARG A 83 -2.34 -10.99 -14.54
C ARG A 83 -1.37 -12.01 -13.95
N LYS A 84 -0.25 -12.29 -14.62
CA LYS A 84 0.74 -13.26 -14.15
C LYS A 84 1.38 -12.82 -12.82
N LEU A 85 1.09 -13.55 -11.75
CA LEU A 85 1.61 -13.27 -10.41
C LEU A 85 3.14 -13.34 -10.39
N GLN A 86 3.76 -12.41 -9.67
CA GLN A 86 5.22 -12.31 -9.53
C GLN A 86 5.64 -12.51 -8.08
N PRO A 87 6.78 -13.17 -7.79
CA PRO A 87 7.29 -13.25 -6.43
C PRO A 87 7.58 -11.87 -5.83
N ILE A 88 7.28 -11.70 -4.53
CA ILE A 88 7.47 -10.42 -3.84
C ILE A 88 8.09 -10.58 -2.45
N ALA A 89 9.35 -11.00 -2.44
CA ALA A 89 10.12 -11.10 -1.22
C ALA A 89 10.40 -9.72 -0.58
N PRO A 90 10.39 -9.60 0.76
CA PRO A 90 10.05 -10.63 1.75
C PRO A 90 8.55 -10.65 2.15
N SER A 91 7.71 -9.83 1.50
CA SER A 91 6.30 -9.61 1.89
C SER A 91 5.45 -10.88 1.75
N ALA A 92 5.37 -11.42 0.53
CA ALA A 92 4.47 -12.52 0.19
C ALA A 92 5.10 -13.46 -0.85
N ASP A 93 4.48 -14.62 -1.04
CA ASP A 93 4.85 -15.51 -2.15
C ASP A 93 4.55 -14.88 -3.49
N TRP A 94 3.41 -14.20 -3.61
CA TRP A 94 2.91 -13.67 -4.87
C TRP A 94 2.40 -12.24 -4.73
N ARG A 95 2.67 -11.41 -5.72
CA ARG A 95 2.00 -10.12 -5.93
C ARG A 95 0.76 -10.32 -6.80
N VAL A 96 -0.38 -9.80 -6.35
CA VAL A 96 -1.61 -9.67 -7.13
C VAL A 96 -1.92 -8.18 -7.29
N ASP A 97 -2.00 -7.71 -8.53
CA ASP A 97 -2.25 -6.29 -8.80
C ASP A 97 -3.73 -6.09 -9.17
N LEU A 98 -4.46 -5.29 -8.37
CA LEU A 98 -5.83 -4.85 -8.67
C LEU A 98 -5.86 -3.52 -9.44
N ALA A 99 -4.77 -2.78 -9.34
CA ALA A 99 -4.53 -1.52 -9.99
C ALA A 99 -3.01 -1.24 -10.05
N GLU A 100 -2.60 -0.30 -10.88
CA GLU A 100 -1.23 0.22 -10.97
C GLU A 100 -1.21 1.73 -10.89
N GLY A 101 -0.26 2.27 -10.13
CA GLY A 101 -0.25 3.68 -9.77
C GLY A 101 -1.03 3.92 -8.47
N CYS A 102 -0.68 5.00 -7.78
CA CYS A 102 -1.24 5.35 -6.49
C CYS A 102 -1.59 6.84 -6.50
N PRO A 103 -2.72 7.27 -5.92
CA PRO A 103 -3.09 8.68 -5.86
C PRO A 103 -2.25 9.49 -4.86
N ALA A 104 -1.53 8.84 -3.94
CA ALA A 104 -0.70 9.52 -2.96
C ALA A 104 0.52 10.23 -3.59
N HIS A 105 1.00 11.25 -2.87
CA HIS A 105 2.12 12.11 -3.21
C HIS A 105 3.29 11.94 -2.24
N CYS A 106 3.67 10.68 -1.97
CA CYS A 106 4.82 10.42 -1.10
C CYS A 106 6.13 10.83 -1.80
N SER A 107 6.92 11.73 -1.20
CA SER A 107 8.17 12.22 -1.82
C SER A 107 9.34 11.24 -1.75
N TYR A 108 9.13 10.06 -1.15
CA TYR A 108 10.05 8.92 -1.11
C TYR A 108 9.55 7.71 -1.91
N CYS A 109 8.46 7.85 -2.69
CA CYS A 109 7.77 6.71 -3.27
C CYS A 109 8.66 5.89 -4.21
N TYR A 110 8.91 4.61 -3.89
CA TYR A 110 9.74 3.74 -4.72
C TYR A 110 9.14 3.44 -6.11
N LEU A 111 7.83 3.68 -6.31
CA LEU A 111 7.19 3.55 -7.61
C LEU A 111 7.62 4.66 -8.58
N ALA A 112 8.19 5.76 -8.09
CA ALA A 112 8.76 6.81 -8.92
C ALA A 112 9.90 6.23 -9.77
N GLY A 113 9.76 6.33 -11.09
CA GLY A 113 10.70 5.75 -12.06
C GLY A 113 10.56 4.23 -12.27
N SER A 114 9.77 3.52 -11.46
CA SER A 114 9.54 2.07 -11.61
C SER A 114 8.39 1.75 -12.58
N LEU A 115 7.41 2.66 -12.71
CA LEU A 115 6.31 2.53 -13.65
C LEU A 115 6.60 3.33 -14.93
N LYS A 116 6.31 2.74 -16.10
CA LYS A 116 6.54 3.40 -17.39
C LYS A 116 5.46 4.44 -17.68
N GLY A 117 5.89 5.59 -18.21
CA GLY A 117 5.00 6.67 -18.63
C GLY A 117 4.45 7.50 -17.47
N PRO A 118 3.45 8.36 -17.74
CA PRO A 118 2.86 9.22 -16.72
C PRO A 118 2.25 8.42 -15.56
N PRO A 119 2.37 8.90 -14.30
CA PRO A 119 1.96 8.18 -13.10
C PRO A 119 0.45 8.32 -12.84
N ILE A 120 -0.37 8.01 -13.85
CA ILE A 120 -1.81 7.85 -13.68
C ILE A 120 -2.13 6.58 -12.90
N THR A 121 -3.29 6.57 -12.25
CA THR A 121 -3.82 5.36 -11.61
C THR A 121 -4.63 4.55 -12.62
N ARG A 122 -4.25 3.30 -12.86
CA ARG A 122 -4.93 2.36 -13.75
C ARG A 122 -5.61 1.28 -12.91
N VAL A 123 -6.92 1.17 -12.99
CA VAL A 123 -7.71 0.18 -12.25
C VAL A 123 -8.22 -0.90 -13.20
N TYR A 124 -8.28 -2.15 -12.74
CA TYR A 124 -8.62 -3.29 -13.60
C TYR A 124 -10.10 -3.64 -13.57
N ALA A 125 -10.71 -3.75 -14.75
CA ALA A 125 -12.10 -4.11 -14.96
C ALA A 125 -12.35 -5.63 -14.89
N ASN A 126 -11.36 -6.45 -15.25
CA ASN A 126 -11.46 -7.90 -15.37
C ASN A 126 -11.03 -8.65 -14.10
N LEU A 127 -11.55 -8.26 -12.93
CA LEU A 127 -11.21 -8.94 -11.67
C LEU A 127 -11.40 -10.46 -11.69
N PRO A 128 -12.46 -11.04 -12.29
CA PRO A 128 -12.61 -12.49 -12.35
C PRO A 128 -11.42 -13.19 -13.03
N GLU A 129 -10.79 -12.53 -14.00
CA GLU A 129 -9.59 -13.04 -14.65
C GLU A 129 -8.33 -12.92 -13.81
N VAL A 130 -8.22 -11.86 -12.99
CA VAL A 130 -7.14 -11.73 -12.01
C VAL A 130 -7.29 -12.80 -10.91
N PHE A 131 -8.51 -13.02 -10.41
CA PHE A 131 -8.78 -13.95 -9.32
C PHE A 131 -8.51 -15.41 -9.74
N LYS A 132 -8.76 -15.76 -11.01
CA LYS A 132 -8.42 -17.09 -11.57
C LYS A 132 -6.94 -17.46 -11.46
N GLU A 133 -6.04 -16.48 -11.34
CA GLU A 133 -4.61 -16.75 -11.20
C GLU A 133 -4.23 -17.18 -9.78
N LEU A 134 -4.99 -16.80 -8.75
CA LEU A 134 -4.69 -17.17 -7.36
C LEU A 134 -4.59 -18.69 -7.16
N PRO A 135 -5.64 -19.50 -7.47
CA PRO A 135 -5.59 -20.94 -7.27
C PRO A 135 -4.53 -21.64 -8.14
N ARG A 136 -4.17 -21.07 -9.30
CA ARG A 136 -3.10 -21.60 -10.16
C ARG A 136 -1.71 -21.52 -9.51
N HIS A 137 -1.55 -20.64 -8.51
CA HIS A 137 -0.28 -20.42 -7.81
C HIS A 137 -0.31 -20.96 -6.35
N LEU A 138 -1.41 -21.57 -5.93
CA LEU A 138 -1.55 -22.18 -4.61
C LEU A 138 -0.52 -23.30 -4.43
N GLY A 139 0.18 -23.30 -3.29
CA GLY A 139 1.20 -24.31 -2.95
C GLY A 139 2.53 -24.14 -3.69
N MET A 140 2.65 -23.15 -4.58
CA MET A 140 3.87 -22.88 -5.36
C MET A 140 4.77 -21.82 -4.72
N GLY A 141 4.39 -21.31 -3.55
CA GLY A 141 5.10 -20.28 -2.81
C GLY A 141 6.53 -20.67 -2.41
N THR A 142 7.42 -19.69 -2.37
CA THR A 142 8.84 -19.90 -2.00
C THR A 142 9.36 -18.89 -0.98
N ILE A 143 8.56 -17.90 -0.62
CA ILE A 143 8.94 -16.79 0.26
C ILE A 143 8.39 -17.05 1.65
N THR A 144 7.07 -17.11 1.80
CA THR A 144 6.42 -17.32 3.10
C THR A 144 6.13 -18.78 3.34
N SER A 145 5.70 -19.53 2.31
CA SER A 145 5.45 -20.97 2.45
C SER A 145 6.71 -21.80 2.78
N ARG A 146 7.91 -21.27 2.53
CA ARG A 146 9.19 -21.90 2.92
C ARG A 146 9.82 -21.31 4.18
N SER A 147 9.22 -20.28 4.75
CA SER A 147 9.69 -19.69 6.00
C SER A 147 9.15 -20.49 7.18
N ARG A 148 10.04 -21.03 8.03
CA ARG A 148 9.62 -21.75 9.25
C ARG A 148 8.68 -20.93 10.14
N HIS A 149 8.83 -19.61 10.13
CA HIS A 149 8.02 -18.70 10.95
C HIS A 149 6.69 -18.31 10.30
N ARG A 150 6.54 -18.47 8.98
CA ARG A 150 5.38 -17.98 8.22
C ARG A 150 4.68 -19.05 7.38
N GLN A 151 5.16 -20.29 7.38
CA GLN A 151 4.54 -21.39 6.62
C GLN A 151 3.08 -21.66 7.04
N HIS A 152 2.70 -21.29 8.28
CA HIS A 152 1.33 -21.38 8.78
C HIS A 152 0.36 -20.38 8.11
N GLU A 153 0.87 -19.40 7.36
CA GLU A 153 0.06 -18.47 6.55
C GLU A 153 -0.37 -19.10 5.21
N GLY A 154 0.15 -20.29 4.89
CA GLY A 154 -0.08 -20.95 3.61
C GLY A 154 0.62 -20.24 2.44
N THR A 155 -0.06 -20.20 1.28
CA THR A 155 0.39 -19.39 0.13
C THR A 155 -0.09 -17.96 0.30
N THR A 156 0.83 -17.00 0.33
CA THR A 156 0.46 -15.60 0.57
C THR A 156 0.41 -14.74 -0.69
N TYR A 157 -0.55 -13.81 -0.73
CA TYR A 157 -0.79 -12.89 -1.85
C TYR A 157 -0.79 -11.43 -1.36
N GLU A 158 0.06 -10.59 -1.95
CA GLU A 158 0.20 -9.16 -1.65
C GLU A 158 -0.57 -8.30 -2.67
N ALA A 159 -1.56 -7.53 -2.20
CA ALA A 159 -2.46 -6.72 -3.04
C ALA A 159 -2.15 -5.21 -3.05
N SER A 160 -1.01 -4.77 -2.51
CA SER A 160 -0.68 -3.34 -2.35
C SER A 160 0.71 -2.94 -2.83
N CYS A 161 1.32 -3.74 -3.72
CA CYS A 161 2.64 -3.41 -4.26
C CYS A 161 2.59 -2.15 -5.11
N TYR A 162 1.80 -2.16 -6.18
CA TYR A 162 1.85 -1.11 -7.21
C TYR A 162 0.74 -0.08 -7.07
N THR A 163 -0.04 -0.16 -5.99
CA THR A 163 -1.12 0.76 -5.67
C THR A 163 -1.38 0.77 -4.17
N ASP A 164 -2.13 1.77 -3.70
CA ASP A 164 -2.76 1.71 -2.38
C ASP A 164 -4.23 1.33 -2.57
N PRO A 165 -4.66 0.11 -2.23
CA PRO A 165 -5.98 -0.37 -2.61
C PRO A 165 -7.12 0.35 -1.87
N ILE A 166 -6.90 0.78 -0.61
CA ILE A 166 -7.92 1.53 0.15
C ILE A 166 -8.15 2.92 -0.43
N ALA A 167 -7.11 3.54 -0.99
CA ALA A 167 -7.23 4.83 -1.64
C ALA A 167 -8.26 4.82 -2.79
N LEU A 168 -8.45 3.66 -3.42
CA LEU A 168 -9.29 3.46 -4.60
C LEU A 168 -10.63 2.79 -4.28
N GLU A 169 -10.75 2.19 -3.09
CA GLU A 169 -11.83 1.26 -2.78
C GLU A 169 -13.23 1.86 -2.92
N HIS A 170 -13.39 3.12 -2.54
CA HIS A 170 -14.67 3.83 -2.67
C HIS A 170 -15.14 4.03 -4.12
N LEU A 171 -14.23 3.96 -5.10
CA LEU A 171 -14.54 3.97 -6.53
C LEU A 171 -14.65 2.55 -7.07
N THR A 172 -13.73 1.68 -6.65
CA THR A 172 -13.50 0.42 -7.33
C THR A 172 -14.27 -0.75 -6.72
N GLY A 173 -14.39 -0.86 -5.41
CA GLY A 173 -14.87 -2.08 -4.75
C GLY A 173 -13.94 -3.30 -4.93
N SER A 174 -12.75 -3.10 -5.52
CA SER A 174 -11.89 -4.20 -5.96
C SER A 174 -11.26 -4.96 -4.80
N LEU A 175 -10.86 -4.26 -3.73
CA LEU A 175 -10.28 -4.92 -2.58
C LEU A 175 -11.35 -5.68 -1.80
N SER A 176 -12.55 -5.11 -1.63
CA SER A 176 -13.68 -5.83 -1.01
C SER A 176 -13.98 -7.14 -1.74
N ALA A 177 -14.04 -7.10 -3.07
CA ALA A 177 -14.27 -8.29 -3.89
C ALA A 177 -13.15 -9.35 -3.71
N LEU A 178 -11.89 -8.92 -3.63
CA LEU A 178 -10.75 -9.83 -3.41
C LEU A 178 -10.76 -10.43 -2.00
N ILE A 179 -11.06 -9.63 -0.98
CA ILE A 179 -11.16 -10.10 0.42
C ILE A 179 -12.29 -11.10 0.56
N ALA A 180 -13.47 -10.82 0.00
CA ALA A 180 -14.60 -11.75 0.02
C ALA A 180 -14.28 -13.06 -0.71
N TYR A 181 -13.61 -12.97 -1.87
CA TYR A 181 -13.16 -14.15 -2.63
C TYR A 181 -12.20 -15.01 -1.80
N VAL A 182 -11.15 -14.43 -1.20
CA VAL A 182 -10.18 -15.17 -0.39
C VAL A 182 -10.79 -15.68 0.91
N GLY A 183 -11.71 -14.92 1.52
CA GLY A 183 -12.44 -15.32 2.72
C GLY A 183 -13.29 -16.57 2.49
N ALA A 184 -14.01 -16.63 1.37
CA ALA A 184 -14.82 -17.78 0.97
C ALA A 184 -14.00 -18.96 0.43
N TRP A 185 -12.72 -18.75 0.11
CA TRP A 185 -11.87 -19.78 -0.47
C TRP A 185 -11.33 -20.73 0.59
N ASP A 186 -11.85 -21.97 0.58
CA ASP A 186 -11.35 -23.03 1.46
C ASP A 186 -10.03 -23.62 0.94
N ALA A 187 -8.93 -22.91 1.19
CA ALA A 187 -7.58 -23.32 0.84
C ALA A 187 -6.54 -22.76 1.82
N ASP A 188 -5.35 -23.33 1.90
CA ASP A 188 -4.27 -22.78 2.73
C ASP A 188 -3.62 -21.56 2.07
N ALA A 189 -4.32 -20.41 2.17
CA ALA A 189 -3.97 -19.16 1.53
C ALA A 189 -4.28 -17.95 2.43
N GLN A 190 -3.43 -16.93 2.34
CA GLN A 190 -3.62 -15.66 3.04
C GLN A 190 -3.42 -14.46 2.11
N LEU A 191 -4.38 -13.55 2.13
CA LEU A 191 -4.27 -12.24 1.48
C LEU A 191 -3.62 -11.24 2.45
N ARG A 192 -2.80 -10.34 1.93
CA ARG A 192 -2.27 -9.21 2.71
C ARG A 192 -2.21 -7.94 1.88
N PHE A 193 -2.41 -6.81 2.53
CA PHE A 193 -2.25 -5.48 1.92
C PHE A 193 -1.77 -4.49 2.97
N THR A 194 -1.08 -3.43 2.54
CA THR A 194 -0.66 -2.30 3.37
C THR A 194 -1.28 -1.03 2.79
N THR A 195 -1.59 -0.06 3.64
CA THR A 195 -2.23 1.18 3.23
C THR A 195 -1.81 2.37 4.08
N LYS A 196 -1.86 3.56 3.48
CA LYS A 196 -1.74 4.86 4.16
C LYS A 196 -3.09 5.58 4.32
N PHE A 197 -4.21 4.89 4.11
CA PHE A 197 -5.55 5.46 4.12
C PHE A 197 -6.41 4.85 5.23
N SER A 198 -7.24 5.66 5.87
CA SER A 198 -8.12 5.26 6.99
C SER A 198 -9.55 4.89 6.58
N GLY A 199 -9.88 4.98 5.29
CA GLY A 199 -11.22 4.72 4.74
C GLY A 199 -11.58 3.24 4.65
N ILE A 200 -11.50 2.51 5.76
CA ILE A 200 -11.64 1.06 5.84
C ILE A 200 -13.08 0.56 5.99
N ASP A 201 -14.06 1.47 6.11
CA ASP A 201 -15.46 1.13 6.42
C ASP A 201 -16.05 0.03 5.53
N PRO A 202 -15.81 -0.02 4.19
CA PRO A 202 -16.35 -1.08 3.34
C PRO A 202 -15.87 -2.49 3.69
N LEU A 203 -14.74 -2.60 4.41
CA LEU A 203 -14.12 -3.89 4.70
C LEU A 203 -14.63 -4.52 6.00
N LEU A 204 -15.11 -3.72 6.94
CA LEU A 204 -15.35 -4.15 8.32
C LEU A 204 -16.40 -5.27 8.48
N THR A 205 -17.29 -5.42 7.50
CA THR A 205 -18.39 -6.41 7.54
C THR A 205 -18.19 -7.56 6.55
N ILE A 206 -17.04 -7.63 5.88
CA ILE A 206 -16.78 -8.72 4.92
C ILE A 206 -16.43 -9.99 5.70
N GLU A 207 -17.00 -11.13 5.28
CA GLU A 207 -16.63 -12.45 5.81
C GLU A 207 -15.22 -12.86 5.34
N HIS A 208 -14.20 -12.26 5.95
CA HIS A 208 -12.79 -12.48 5.60
C HIS A 208 -12.21 -13.78 6.19
N ASN A 209 -12.92 -14.43 7.12
CA ASN A 209 -12.57 -15.72 7.73
C ASN A 209 -11.13 -15.82 8.28
N GLY A 210 -10.58 -14.72 8.78
CA GLY A 210 -9.19 -14.64 9.24
C GLY A 210 -8.12 -14.78 8.12
N ARG A 211 -8.53 -14.89 6.85
CA ARG A 211 -7.65 -15.14 5.69
C ARG A 211 -7.08 -13.87 5.05
N THR A 212 -7.27 -12.71 5.68
CA THR A 212 -6.76 -11.43 5.19
C THR A 212 -6.06 -10.66 6.29
N ARG A 213 -4.81 -10.24 6.07
CA ARG A 213 -4.09 -9.33 6.95
C ARG A 213 -4.06 -7.90 6.41
N MET A 214 -4.67 -6.98 7.15
CA MET A 214 -4.54 -5.54 6.88
C MET A 214 -3.30 -4.99 7.59
N ARG A 215 -2.49 -4.19 6.89
CA ARG A 215 -1.37 -3.47 7.50
C ARG A 215 -1.54 -1.97 7.37
N ALA A 216 -1.22 -1.24 8.44
CA ALA A 216 -1.11 0.20 8.39
C ALA A 216 0.35 0.59 8.11
N SER A 217 0.57 1.37 7.05
CA SER A 217 1.87 1.99 6.80
C SER A 217 1.99 3.26 7.63
N LEU A 218 2.96 3.26 8.54
CA LEU A 218 3.12 4.30 9.57
C LEU A 218 4.51 4.92 9.51
N ASN A 219 4.54 6.20 9.85
CA ASN A 219 5.75 6.98 10.07
C ASN A 219 5.39 8.08 11.10
N PRO A 220 6.31 8.48 11.99
CA PRO A 220 6.03 9.53 12.94
C PRO A 220 5.83 10.87 12.23
N LYS A 221 5.14 11.80 12.91
CA LYS A 221 4.75 13.12 12.37
C LYS A 221 5.88 13.87 11.62
N PRO A 222 7.15 13.91 12.08
CA PRO A 222 8.23 14.57 11.36
C PRO A 222 8.51 14.00 9.96
N TYR A 223 8.21 12.72 9.73
CA TYR A 223 8.43 12.03 8.47
C TYR A 223 7.14 11.88 7.65
N ALA A 224 5.98 11.85 8.31
CA ALA A 224 4.68 11.86 7.66
C ALA A 224 4.43 13.14 6.81
N ARG A 225 5.20 14.22 7.05
CA ARG A 225 5.21 15.42 6.19
C ARG A 225 5.58 15.13 4.73
N PHE A 226 6.27 14.01 4.48
CA PHE A 226 6.64 13.54 3.14
C PHE A 226 5.54 12.70 2.48
N GLU A 227 4.36 12.57 3.11
CA GLU A 227 3.27 11.66 2.69
C GLU A 227 2.04 12.43 2.19
N GLY A 228 2.23 13.27 1.18
CA GLY A 228 1.15 14.09 0.64
C GLY A 228 -0.06 13.25 0.15
N GLY A 229 -1.28 13.75 0.38
CA GLY A 229 -2.50 13.11 -0.12
C GLY A 229 -2.89 11.79 0.56
N THR A 230 -2.35 11.51 1.75
CA THR A 230 -2.66 10.32 2.55
C THR A 230 -3.45 10.69 3.81
N SER A 231 -3.98 9.71 4.53
CA SER A 231 -4.64 9.98 5.82
C SER A 231 -3.62 10.36 6.90
N PRO A 232 -3.98 11.23 7.87
CA PRO A 232 -3.13 11.48 9.03
C PRO A 232 -2.80 10.18 9.78
N VAL A 233 -1.57 10.07 10.31
CA VAL A 233 -1.05 8.85 10.97
C VAL A 233 -1.96 8.37 12.10
N ALA A 234 -2.46 9.28 12.94
CA ALA A 234 -3.40 8.93 14.02
C ALA A 234 -4.69 8.26 13.49
N GLN A 235 -5.20 8.68 12.33
CA GLN A 235 -6.36 8.04 11.73
C GLN A 235 -6.05 6.65 11.17
N ARG A 236 -4.81 6.42 10.71
CA ARG A 236 -4.36 5.09 10.26
C ARG A 236 -4.23 4.13 11.45
N ILE A 237 -3.73 4.62 12.59
CA ILE A 237 -3.69 3.87 13.85
C ILE A 237 -5.12 3.53 14.31
N GLY A 238 -6.04 4.49 14.27
CA GLY A 238 -7.46 4.22 14.56
C GLY A 238 -8.09 3.21 13.59
N ALA A 239 -7.76 3.28 12.30
CA ALA A 239 -8.20 2.27 11.32
C ALA A 239 -7.63 0.88 11.62
N LEU A 240 -6.36 0.78 12.03
CA LEU A 240 -5.74 -0.48 12.46
C LEU A 240 -6.52 -1.11 13.63
N ARG A 241 -6.88 -0.31 14.65
CA ARG A 241 -7.69 -0.77 15.79
C ARG A 241 -9.05 -1.29 15.33
N ARG A 242 -9.77 -0.53 14.49
CA ARG A 242 -11.08 -0.95 13.97
C ARG A 242 -11.03 -2.23 13.14
N MET A 243 -9.95 -2.45 12.38
CA MET A 243 -9.74 -3.69 11.64
C MET A 243 -9.49 -4.87 12.59
N ALA A 244 -8.71 -4.66 13.66
CA ALA A 244 -8.51 -5.67 14.71
C ALA A 244 -9.82 -6.02 15.42
N ASP A 245 -10.63 -5.02 15.79
CA ASP A 245 -11.95 -5.23 16.42
C ASP A 245 -12.93 -5.96 15.49
N ALA A 246 -12.78 -5.82 14.17
CA ALA A 246 -13.54 -6.58 13.16
C ALA A 246 -13.02 -8.00 12.93
N GLY A 247 -11.97 -8.44 13.65
CA GLY A 247 -11.43 -9.80 13.59
C GLY A 247 -10.35 -10.02 12.53
N TYR A 248 -9.90 -8.98 11.82
CA TYR A 248 -8.77 -9.12 10.91
C TYR A 248 -7.47 -9.33 11.68
N PRO A 249 -6.58 -10.25 11.25
CA PRO A 249 -5.16 -10.13 11.54
C PRO A 249 -4.65 -8.75 11.07
N VAL A 250 -3.81 -8.11 11.88
CA VAL A 250 -3.34 -6.75 11.60
C VAL A 250 -1.82 -6.65 11.56
N GLY A 251 -1.28 -5.56 11.03
CA GLY A 251 0.17 -5.36 11.07
C GLY A 251 0.61 -3.93 10.88
N LEU A 252 1.86 -3.69 11.26
CA LEU A 252 2.54 -2.42 11.08
C LEU A 252 3.52 -2.54 9.93
N THR A 253 3.47 -1.60 8.99
CA THR A 253 4.53 -1.39 8.01
C THR A 253 5.21 -0.06 8.34
N ILE A 254 6.22 -0.08 9.20
CA ILE A 254 6.99 1.13 9.56
C ILE A 254 7.96 1.39 8.42
N ALA A 255 7.58 2.29 7.51
CA ALA A 255 8.26 2.46 6.23
C ALA A 255 7.94 3.79 5.54
N PRO A 256 8.96 4.46 4.95
CA PRO A 256 10.38 4.18 5.10
C PRO A 256 10.89 4.70 6.45
N ILE A 257 11.70 3.90 7.14
CA ILE A 257 12.42 4.33 8.33
C ILE A 257 13.51 5.32 7.89
N ILE A 258 13.39 6.56 8.35
CA ILE A 258 14.30 7.68 8.12
C ILE A 258 15.15 7.91 9.37
N ALA A 259 16.47 7.75 9.24
CA ALA A 259 17.46 8.14 10.24
C ALA A 259 17.81 9.62 10.06
N ALA A 260 17.31 10.46 10.95
CA ALA A 260 17.59 11.89 11.03
C ALA A 260 17.65 12.30 12.51
N PRO A 261 18.24 13.45 12.89
CA PRO A 261 18.32 13.86 14.29
C PRO A 261 16.96 13.77 15.01
N GLY A 262 16.94 13.12 16.18
CA GLY A 262 15.72 12.91 16.97
C GLY A 262 14.82 11.75 16.51
N TRP A 263 15.31 10.87 15.63
CA TRP A 263 14.53 9.73 15.14
C TRP A 263 14.12 8.76 16.27
N GLU A 264 14.97 8.51 17.28
CA GLU A 264 14.63 7.61 18.39
C GLU A 264 13.36 8.08 19.11
N MET A 265 13.30 9.35 19.48
CA MET A 265 12.13 9.95 20.13
C MET A 265 10.89 9.91 19.23
N ALA A 266 11.07 10.17 17.93
CA ALA A 266 9.97 10.19 16.98
C ALA A 266 9.34 8.79 16.80
N TYR A 267 10.15 7.75 16.57
CA TYR A 267 9.63 6.39 16.44
C TYR A 267 9.20 5.79 17.78
N GLY A 268 9.84 6.18 18.89
CA GLY A 268 9.42 5.80 20.23
C GLY A 268 7.98 6.24 20.49
N GLY A 269 7.67 7.51 20.23
CA GLY A 269 6.32 8.05 20.35
C GLY A 269 5.32 7.40 19.38
N LEU A 270 5.71 7.08 18.14
CA LEU A 270 4.83 6.35 17.23
C LEU A 270 4.46 4.96 17.78
N ILE A 271 5.43 4.24 18.34
CA ILE A 271 5.18 2.91 18.92
C ILE A 271 4.30 3.02 20.17
N ASP A 272 4.46 4.09 20.96
CA ASP A 272 3.56 4.38 22.09
C ASP A 272 2.13 4.64 21.65
N ASP A 273 1.93 5.45 20.62
CA ASP A 273 0.60 5.73 20.06
C ASP A 273 -0.09 4.45 19.57
N VAL A 274 0.68 3.54 18.95
CA VAL A 274 0.16 2.24 18.50
C VAL A 274 -0.18 1.33 19.68
N ALA A 275 0.69 1.26 20.69
CA ALA A 275 0.46 0.46 21.88
C ALA A 275 -0.80 0.92 22.63
N ALA A 276 -0.97 2.23 22.80
CA ALA A 276 -2.16 2.81 23.41
C ALA A 276 -3.44 2.50 22.60
N ALA A 277 -3.40 2.60 21.27
CA ALA A 277 -4.57 2.32 20.45
C ALA A 277 -4.99 0.83 20.45
N LEU A 278 -4.03 -0.09 20.62
CA LEU A 278 -4.27 -1.54 20.63
C LEU A 278 -4.44 -2.12 22.04
N GLU A 279 -4.48 -1.27 23.08
CA GLU A 279 -4.68 -1.71 24.46
C GLU A 279 -5.96 -2.55 24.59
N GLY A 280 -5.82 -3.72 25.22
CA GLY A 280 -6.91 -4.68 25.43
C GLY A 280 -7.38 -5.48 24.21
N ALA A 281 -6.84 -5.23 23.00
CA ALA A 281 -7.24 -5.99 21.80
C ALA A 281 -6.37 -7.24 21.52
N GLU A 282 -5.10 -7.23 21.97
CA GLU A 282 -4.06 -8.25 21.73
C GLU A 282 -4.23 -9.03 20.40
N PRO A 283 -4.34 -8.34 19.24
CA PRO A 283 -4.62 -9.02 18.00
C PRO A 283 -3.39 -9.79 17.51
N ASP A 284 -3.59 -10.67 16.53
CA ASP A 284 -2.47 -11.16 15.73
C ASP A 284 -1.80 -9.97 15.03
N LEU A 285 -0.70 -9.48 15.62
CA LEU A 285 0.03 -8.30 15.19
C LEU A 285 1.41 -8.68 14.64
N THR A 286 1.66 -8.30 13.40
CA THR A 286 2.98 -8.44 12.76
C THR A 286 3.62 -7.09 12.48
N VAL A 287 4.94 -6.99 12.54
CA VAL A 287 5.68 -5.75 12.24
C VAL A 287 6.67 -5.98 11.10
N GLU A 288 6.63 -5.08 10.13
CA GLU A 288 7.56 -5.02 9.00
C GLU A 288 8.34 -3.71 9.05
N LEU A 289 9.67 -3.82 9.06
CA LEU A 289 10.58 -2.69 9.21
C LEU A 289 11.36 -2.49 7.91
N ILE A 290 11.16 -1.34 7.28
CA ILE A 290 11.73 -1.06 5.95
C ILE A 290 12.45 0.27 5.99
N THR A 291 13.76 0.25 5.83
CA THR A 291 14.57 1.47 5.81
C THR A 291 14.44 2.26 4.52
N HIS A 292 14.61 3.59 4.64
CA HIS A 292 14.63 4.47 3.48
C HIS A 292 15.74 4.04 2.52
N ARG A 293 15.36 3.92 1.25
CA ARG A 293 16.25 3.58 0.14
C ARG A 293 15.79 4.28 -1.12
N PHE A 294 16.71 4.57 -2.01
CA PHE A 294 16.42 5.18 -3.30
C PHE A 294 17.40 4.68 -4.37
N THR A 295 17.02 4.82 -5.63
CA THR A 295 17.92 4.69 -6.79
C THR A 295 18.12 6.08 -7.40
N GLU A 296 19.21 6.29 -8.14
CA GLU A 296 19.44 7.55 -8.87
C GLU A 296 18.27 7.89 -9.80
N GLY A 297 17.69 6.89 -10.48
CA GLY A 297 16.51 7.09 -11.33
C GLY A 297 15.28 7.54 -10.53
N SER A 298 14.98 6.91 -9.40
CA SER A 298 13.86 7.33 -8.56
C SER A 298 14.07 8.73 -7.95
N LYS A 299 15.31 9.04 -7.55
CA LYS A 299 15.69 10.34 -7.01
C LYS A 299 15.46 11.44 -8.05
N ALA A 300 15.99 11.29 -9.26
CA ALA A 300 15.82 12.28 -10.34
C ALA A 300 14.33 12.54 -10.66
N VAL A 301 13.51 11.47 -10.70
CA VAL A 301 12.07 11.61 -10.91
C VAL A 301 11.41 12.37 -9.76
N LEU A 302 11.72 12.00 -8.51
CA LEU A 302 11.15 12.64 -7.32
C LEU A 302 11.55 14.12 -7.20
N GLU A 303 12.81 14.46 -7.49
CA GLU A 303 13.31 15.84 -7.50
C GLU A 303 12.62 16.68 -8.59
N SER A 304 12.29 16.08 -9.74
CA SER A 304 11.52 16.77 -10.79
C SER A 304 10.07 17.08 -10.37
N TRP A 305 9.44 16.19 -9.60
CA TRP A 305 8.07 16.37 -9.11
C TRP A 305 8.00 17.28 -7.88
N TYR A 306 8.99 17.18 -7.00
CA TYR A 306 9.03 17.83 -5.69
C TYR A 306 10.36 18.55 -5.45
N PRO A 307 10.70 19.59 -6.23
CA PRO A 307 11.98 20.29 -6.09
C PRO A 307 12.16 20.97 -4.71
N GLY A 308 11.07 21.19 -3.97
CA GLY A 308 11.09 21.72 -2.60
C GLY A 308 11.05 20.65 -1.50
N SER A 309 11.17 19.36 -1.82
CA SER A 309 11.17 18.29 -0.81
C SER A 309 12.45 18.33 0.01
N GLY A 310 12.34 18.57 1.32
CA GLY A 310 13.47 18.49 2.26
C GLY A 310 13.83 17.05 2.69
N LEU A 311 13.60 16.06 1.82
CA LEU A 311 13.96 14.66 2.09
C LEU A 311 15.41 14.43 1.66
N ASP A 312 16.24 13.97 2.59
CA ASP A 312 17.64 13.67 2.29
C ASP A 312 17.79 12.38 1.45
N MET A 313 18.24 12.59 0.20
CA MET A 313 18.65 11.58 -0.77
C MET A 313 20.12 11.80 -1.19
N GLY A 314 20.94 12.33 -0.29
CA GLY A 314 22.38 12.47 -0.44
C GLY A 314 23.15 11.17 -0.20
N PRO A 315 24.46 11.16 -0.52
CA PRO A 315 25.33 10.00 -0.30
C PRO A 315 25.74 9.82 1.17
N ASP A 316 25.59 10.86 2.00
CA ASP A 316 26.05 10.86 3.39
C ASP A 316 25.26 9.83 4.22
N GLY A 317 25.97 9.02 5.00
CA GLY A 317 25.38 7.91 5.76
C GLY A 317 24.75 6.82 4.88
N ARG A 318 25.08 6.77 3.58
CA ARG A 318 24.58 5.76 2.63
C ARG A 318 25.68 4.82 2.16
N THR A 319 25.26 3.61 1.79
CA THR A 319 26.06 2.64 1.05
C THR A 319 25.28 2.16 -0.16
N VAL A 320 26.00 1.89 -1.25
CA VAL A 320 25.44 1.33 -2.48
C VAL A 320 25.29 -0.18 -2.36
N LYS A 321 24.09 -0.69 -2.67
CA LYS A 321 23.81 -2.11 -2.87
C LYS A 321 23.39 -2.38 -4.30
N ARG A 322 23.97 -3.40 -4.92
CA ARG A 322 23.53 -3.93 -6.22
C ARG A 322 22.43 -4.97 -6.00
N THR A 323 21.34 -4.83 -6.75
CA THR A 323 20.27 -5.83 -6.78
C THR A 323 20.66 -7.01 -7.67
N LYS A 324 19.93 -8.13 -7.54
CA LYS A 324 20.09 -9.32 -8.40
C LYS A 324 20.01 -9.01 -9.89
N PHE A 325 19.27 -7.96 -10.27
CA PHE A 325 19.05 -7.54 -11.66
C PHE A 325 19.96 -6.37 -12.09
N GLY A 326 21.02 -6.08 -11.33
CA GLY A 326 22.02 -5.07 -11.67
C GLY A 326 21.65 -3.64 -11.30
N ALA A 327 20.41 -3.35 -10.90
CA ALA A 327 20.04 -2.02 -10.42
C ALA A 327 20.79 -1.66 -9.12
N VAL A 328 21.23 -0.42 -9.03
CA VAL A 328 21.92 0.15 -7.87
C VAL A 328 20.94 0.89 -6.98
N LYS A 329 20.97 0.63 -5.68
CA LYS A 329 20.19 1.35 -4.67
C LYS A 329 21.09 1.84 -3.53
N HIS A 330 20.75 3.01 -2.99
CA HIS A 330 21.34 3.59 -1.81
C HIS A 330 20.52 3.17 -0.60
N VAL A 331 21.20 2.61 0.41
CA VAL A 331 20.64 2.23 1.71
C VAL A 331 21.49 2.87 2.80
N TYR A 332 21.03 2.90 4.05
CA TYR A 332 21.90 3.31 5.15
C TYR A 332 23.12 2.40 5.28
N ASP A 333 24.22 2.94 5.78
CA ASP A 333 25.42 2.16 6.10
C ASP A 333 25.18 1.13 7.22
N LYS A 334 26.17 0.28 7.46
CA LYS A 334 26.05 -0.85 8.39
C LYS A 334 25.80 -0.41 9.83
N ASP A 335 26.40 0.69 10.27
CA ASP A 335 26.37 1.13 11.67
C ASP A 335 25.03 1.81 11.97
N VAL A 336 24.54 2.65 11.05
CA VAL A 336 23.18 3.20 11.12
C VAL A 336 22.15 2.08 11.08
N MET A 337 22.27 1.11 10.16
CA MET A 337 21.35 -0.02 10.08
C MET A 337 21.31 -0.86 11.37
N LYS A 338 22.48 -1.10 11.99
CA LYS A 338 22.57 -1.83 13.27
C LYS A 338 21.87 -1.06 14.40
N THR A 339 22.11 0.24 14.48
CA THR A 339 21.55 1.13 15.52
C THR A 339 20.03 1.20 15.42
N LEU A 340 19.51 1.46 14.21
CA LEU A 340 18.06 1.48 14.00
C LEU A 340 17.43 0.13 14.36
N ARG A 341 18.02 -0.97 13.89
CA ARG A 341 17.48 -2.31 14.12
C ARG A 341 17.39 -2.63 15.61
N ALA A 342 18.45 -2.38 16.37
CA ALA A 342 18.47 -2.64 17.81
C ALA A 342 17.38 -1.84 18.54
N PHE A 343 17.23 -0.55 18.20
CA PHE A 343 16.16 0.28 18.76
C PHE A 343 14.76 -0.28 18.49
N PHE A 344 14.46 -0.66 17.25
CA PHE A 344 13.12 -1.17 16.93
C PHE A 344 12.86 -2.53 17.59
N GLU A 345 13.85 -3.43 17.61
CA GLU A 345 13.72 -4.73 18.29
C GLU A 345 13.44 -4.55 19.78
N GLU A 346 14.18 -3.66 20.47
CA GLU A 346 13.99 -3.35 21.90
C GLU A 346 12.64 -2.66 22.15
N ARG A 347 12.34 -1.59 21.42
CA ARG A 347 11.13 -0.78 21.66
C ARG A 347 9.84 -1.54 21.37
N ILE A 348 9.84 -2.37 20.32
CA ILE A 348 8.70 -3.22 20.00
C ILE A 348 8.53 -4.30 21.08
N ALA A 349 9.61 -4.94 21.53
CA ALA A 349 9.53 -5.94 22.59
C ALA A 349 8.98 -5.36 23.92
N GLU A 350 9.36 -4.13 24.25
CA GLU A 350 8.90 -3.42 25.45
C GLU A 350 7.42 -3.01 25.37
N ARG A 351 6.99 -2.44 24.25
CA ARG A 351 5.67 -1.77 24.14
C ARG A 351 4.59 -2.62 23.47
N LEU A 352 4.99 -3.60 22.67
CA LEU A 352 4.12 -4.49 21.92
C LEU A 352 4.63 -5.94 22.05
N PRO A 353 4.70 -6.52 23.26
CA PRO A 353 5.38 -7.79 23.51
C PRO A 353 4.79 -9.00 22.76
N TYR A 354 3.53 -8.91 22.33
CA TYR A 354 2.85 -9.94 21.53
C TYR A 354 3.11 -9.81 20.01
N ALA A 355 3.74 -8.72 19.56
CA ALA A 355 3.97 -8.45 18.15
C ALA A 355 5.13 -9.28 17.59
N ARG A 356 4.95 -9.78 16.35
CA ARG A 356 5.99 -10.54 15.64
C ARG A 356 6.67 -9.70 14.57
N ILE A 357 7.94 -9.39 14.76
CA ILE A 357 8.75 -8.77 13.70
C ILE A 357 9.01 -9.80 12.60
N LEU A 358 8.50 -9.55 11.40
CA LEU A 358 8.64 -10.47 10.27
C LEU A 358 9.98 -10.30 9.55
N TYR A 359 10.42 -9.05 9.37
CA TYR A 359 11.67 -8.75 8.68
C TYR A 359 12.13 -7.30 8.87
N TRP A 360 13.42 -7.10 8.62
CA TRP A 360 14.14 -5.83 8.54
C TRP A 360 14.85 -5.75 7.18
N THR A 361 14.66 -4.68 6.40
CA THR A 361 15.27 -4.56 5.06
C THR A 361 15.68 -3.16 4.60
#